data_AF-A0A3B9XGM7-F1
#
_entry.id   AF-A0A3B9XGM7-F1
#
_cell.length_a   1.000
_cell.length_b   1.000
_cell.length_c   1.000
_cell.angle_alpha   90.00
_cell.angle_beta   90.00
_cell.angle_gamma   90.00
#
_symmetry.space_group_name_H-M   'P 1'
#
loop_
_entity.id
_entity.type
_entity.pdbx_description
1 polymer ?
#
loop_
_entity_poly.entity_id
_entity_poly.type
_entity_poly.pdbx_seq_one_letter_code
_entity_poly.pdbx_strand_id
1 'polypeptide(L)'
;MKSKILSLMFIFPTLAFGDTLLGEARNSKGEVIYLETHEIQKDKSGSNSLIRVEYKKPNGEIFATMTSDFSKDPLVPKTVFEDTRFNTKIVLENSDGKIVFEELKNDKQIAKKSISKSGLMVASQGFDNFIRSHADQLSRKPVDFKFGVLSKMDFYSLTGYQKDDSTDSELKYGIQPSSWFIRLFAGELNVVYDRKTMRLKTFKGRSNLLDDRGGSQDVTITYKWKD
;
A
#
# COMPACT_ATOMS: atom_id res chain seq x y z
N MET A 1 53.82 -3.25 -31.04
CA MET A 1 53.41 -3.04 -29.63
C MET A 1 51.92 -3.36 -29.51
N LYS A 2 51.56 -4.42 -28.76
CA LYS A 2 50.16 -4.84 -28.57
C LYS A 2 49.51 -3.95 -27.50
N SER A 3 48.47 -3.22 -27.86
CA SER A 3 47.62 -2.48 -26.91
C SER A 3 46.79 -3.48 -26.10
N LYS A 4 46.94 -3.46 -24.77
CA LYS A 4 46.07 -4.21 -23.85
C LYS A 4 44.83 -3.36 -23.59
N ILE A 5 43.68 -3.78 -24.10
CA ILE A 5 42.38 -3.23 -23.70
C ILE A 5 42.05 -3.81 -22.33
N LEU A 6 42.04 -2.94 -21.32
CA LEU A 6 41.59 -3.26 -19.97
C LEU A 6 40.06 -3.25 -19.98
N SER A 7 39.44 -4.42 -19.98
CA SER A 7 37.98 -4.54 -19.91
C SER A 7 37.53 -4.23 -18.48
N LEU A 8 36.94 -3.06 -18.28
CA LEU A 8 36.34 -2.66 -17.00
C LEU A 8 35.01 -3.41 -16.84
N MET A 9 35.02 -4.47 -16.02
CA MET A 9 33.83 -5.24 -15.71
C MET A 9 32.99 -4.43 -14.72
N PHE A 10 31.93 -3.76 -15.22
CA PHE A 10 30.92 -3.16 -14.35
C PHE A 10 30.16 -4.29 -13.65
N ILE A 11 30.52 -4.55 -12.39
CA ILE A 11 29.72 -5.35 -11.48
C ILE A 11 28.50 -4.49 -11.16
N PHE A 12 27.39 -4.70 -11.88
CA PHE A 12 26.10 -4.23 -11.39
C PHE A 12 25.85 -4.94 -10.07
N PRO A 13 25.66 -4.22 -8.94
CA PRO A 13 25.24 -4.87 -7.72
C PRO A 13 23.89 -5.52 -8.02
N THR A 14 23.85 -6.85 -7.97
CA THR A 14 22.60 -7.60 -7.86
C THR A 14 21.89 -7.05 -6.63
N LEU A 15 20.87 -6.22 -6.84
CA LEU A 15 19.93 -5.85 -5.80
C LEU A 15 19.45 -7.16 -5.18
N ALA A 16 19.70 -7.33 -3.88
CA ALA A 16 19.18 -8.47 -3.15
C ALA A 16 17.67 -8.59 -3.43
N PHE A 17 17.25 -9.73 -3.96
CA PHE A 17 15.87 -9.99 -4.31
C PHE A 17 14.99 -9.80 -3.06
N GLY A 18 14.04 -8.88 -3.15
CA GLY A 18 13.04 -8.65 -2.10
C GLY A 18 12.01 -9.77 -2.03
N ASP A 19 11.27 -9.85 -0.92
CA ASP A 19 10.12 -10.75 -0.80
C ASP A 19 9.13 -10.47 -1.95
N THR A 20 8.56 -11.50 -2.56
CA THR A 20 7.48 -11.33 -3.55
C THR A 20 6.14 -11.70 -2.95
N LEU A 21 5.17 -10.78 -3.03
CA LEU A 21 3.80 -11.00 -2.55
C LEU A 21 2.82 -10.92 -3.72
N LEU A 22 2.05 -11.99 -3.93
CA LEU A 22 1.02 -12.06 -4.95
C LEU A 22 -0.36 -11.87 -4.33
N GLY A 23 -1.19 -11.02 -4.93
CA GLY A 23 -2.56 -10.78 -4.53
C GLY A 23 -3.55 -11.18 -5.62
N GLU A 24 -4.66 -11.80 -5.25
CA GLU A 24 -5.79 -12.05 -6.14
C GLU A 24 -7.02 -11.35 -5.58
N ALA A 25 -7.51 -10.32 -6.27
CA ALA A 25 -8.65 -9.53 -5.84
C ALA A 25 -9.95 -10.04 -6.47
N ARG A 26 -10.94 -10.32 -5.62
CA ARG A 26 -12.28 -10.77 -6.02
C ARG A 26 -13.36 -9.79 -5.59
N ASN A 27 -14.38 -9.63 -6.42
CA ASN A 27 -15.58 -8.84 -6.09
C ASN A 27 -16.56 -9.64 -5.19
N SER A 28 -17.71 -9.04 -4.87
CA SER A 28 -18.74 -9.68 -4.02
C SER A 28 -19.38 -10.94 -4.62
N LYS A 29 -19.28 -11.13 -5.94
CA LYS A 29 -19.73 -12.35 -6.65
C LYS A 29 -18.65 -13.44 -6.69
N GLY A 30 -17.45 -13.16 -6.16
CA GLY A 30 -16.30 -14.06 -6.19
C GLY A 30 -15.52 -14.04 -7.52
N GLU A 31 -15.84 -13.14 -8.44
CA GLU A 31 -15.14 -13.00 -9.72
C GLU A 31 -13.78 -12.31 -9.49
N VAL A 32 -12.71 -12.83 -10.10
CA VAL A 32 -11.39 -12.18 -10.05
C VAL A 32 -11.44 -10.92 -10.93
N ILE A 33 -11.15 -9.78 -10.34
CA ILE A 33 -11.23 -8.47 -11.02
C ILE A 33 -9.87 -7.84 -11.31
N TYR A 34 -8.86 -8.14 -10.50
CA TYR A 34 -7.46 -7.81 -10.79
C TYR A 34 -6.51 -8.67 -9.94
N LEU A 35 -5.24 -8.68 -10.34
CA LEU A 35 -4.13 -9.34 -9.67
C LEU A 35 -3.09 -8.29 -9.24
N GLU A 36 -2.40 -8.55 -8.13
CA GLU A 36 -1.32 -7.71 -7.62
C GLU A 36 -0.01 -8.53 -7.59
N THR A 37 1.09 -7.93 -8.01
CA THR A 37 2.44 -8.47 -7.79
C THR A 37 3.27 -7.42 -7.08
N HIS A 38 3.65 -7.68 -5.84
CA HIS A 38 4.44 -6.79 -5.01
C HIS A 38 5.88 -7.30 -4.92
N GLU A 39 6.84 -6.44 -5.22
CA GLU A 39 8.26 -6.64 -4.93
C GLU A 39 8.62 -5.80 -3.71
N ILE A 40 9.02 -6.46 -2.61
CA ILE A 40 9.17 -5.82 -1.31
C ILE A 40 10.63 -5.89 -0.85
N GLN A 41 11.28 -4.74 -0.78
CA GLN A 41 12.57 -4.59 -0.13
C GLN A 41 12.36 -4.19 1.32
N LYS A 42 13.16 -4.77 2.22
CA LYS A 42 13.14 -4.47 3.65
C LYS A 42 14.44 -3.81 4.09
N ASP A 43 14.35 -2.98 5.13
CA ASP A 43 15.53 -2.46 5.82
C ASP A 43 16.06 -3.47 6.85
N LYS A 44 17.14 -3.08 7.55
CA LYS A 44 17.77 -3.92 8.58
C LYS A 44 16.88 -4.20 9.80
N SER A 45 15.83 -3.40 10.01
CA SER A 45 14.83 -3.62 11.07
C SER A 45 13.74 -4.61 10.67
N GLY A 46 13.69 -5.00 9.38
CA GLY A 46 12.62 -5.82 8.81
C GLY A 46 11.40 -5.03 8.38
N SER A 47 11.44 -3.69 8.44
CA SER A 47 10.39 -2.81 7.90
C SER A 47 10.53 -2.68 6.39
N ASN A 48 9.42 -2.47 5.68
CA ASN A 48 9.49 -2.25 4.23
C ASN A 48 10.21 -0.93 3.94
N SER A 49 11.24 -0.98 3.10
CA SER A 49 12.05 0.17 2.67
C SER A 49 11.68 0.66 1.28
N LEU A 50 11.25 -0.26 0.40
CA LEU A 50 10.76 0.04 -0.94
C LEU A 50 9.78 -1.05 -1.36
N ILE A 51 8.64 -0.65 -1.93
CA ILE A 51 7.69 -1.58 -2.54
C ILE A 51 7.38 -1.13 -3.95
N ARG A 52 7.39 -2.07 -4.89
CA ARG A 52 6.87 -1.89 -6.25
C ARG A 52 5.69 -2.83 -6.46
N VAL A 53 4.64 -2.33 -7.09
CA VAL A 53 3.43 -3.10 -7.38
C VAL A 53 3.08 -2.99 -8.85
N GLU A 54 2.81 -4.14 -9.46
CA GLU A 54 2.11 -4.23 -10.73
C GLU A 54 0.67 -4.69 -10.51
N TYR A 55 -0.28 -3.96 -11.09
CA TYR A 55 -1.69 -4.32 -11.12
C TYR A 55 -2.06 -4.84 -12.50
N LYS A 56 -2.56 -6.07 -12.55
CA LYS A 56 -2.87 -6.80 -13.78
C LYS A 56 -4.36 -7.12 -13.85
N LYS A 57 -4.93 -7.00 -15.05
CA LYS A 57 -6.25 -7.58 -15.34
C LYS A 57 -6.17 -9.12 -15.25
N PRO A 58 -7.31 -9.84 -15.16
CA PRO A 58 -7.31 -11.30 -15.14
C PRO A 58 -6.65 -11.95 -16.37
N ASN A 59 -6.59 -11.24 -17.50
CA ASN A 59 -5.90 -11.67 -18.72
C ASN A 59 -4.37 -11.44 -18.68
N GLY A 60 -3.82 -10.88 -17.60
CA GLY A 60 -2.40 -10.60 -17.41
C GLY A 60 -1.92 -9.21 -17.87
N GLU A 61 -2.78 -8.41 -18.52
CA GLU A 61 -2.45 -7.06 -18.97
C GLU A 61 -2.22 -6.12 -17.77
N ILE A 62 -1.04 -5.50 -17.70
CA ILE A 62 -0.74 -4.48 -16.68
C ILE A 62 -1.52 -3.20 -17.02
N PHE A 63 -2.31 -2.71 -16.06
CA PHE A 63 -3.08 -1.47 -16.23
C PHE A 63 -2.71 -0.38 -15.23
N ALA A 64 -2.03 -0.73 -14.14
CA ALA A 64 -1.55 0.25 -13.18
C ALA A 64 -0.26 -0.22 -12.50
N THR A 65 0.52 0.73 -12.01
CA THR A 65 1.73 0.49 -11.22
C THR A 65 1.79 1.40 -10.00
N MET A 66 2.50 0.97 -8.96
CA MET A 66 2.79 1.79 -7.79
C MET A 66 4.21 1.57 -7.32
N THR A 67 4.88 2.65 -6.90
CA THR A 67 6.14 2.57 -6.15
C THR A 67 6.00 3.36 -4.87
N SER A 68 6.37 2.76 -3.73
CA SER A 68 6.40 3.40 -2.42
C SER A 68 7.80 3.30 -1.81
N ASP A 69 8.47 4.44 -1.65
CA ASP A 69 9.79 4.58 -1.03
C ASP A 69 9.65 5.10 0.41
N PHE A 70 10.12 4.31 1.36
CA PHE A 70 9.99 4.55 2.80
C PHE A 70 11.23 5.18 3.44
N SER A 71 12.26 5.51 2.66
CA SER A 71 13.57 5.98 3.15
C SER A 71 13.50 7.19 4.08
N LYS A 72 12.52 8.08 3.89
CA LYS A 72 12.31 9.27 4.72
C LYS A 72 11.30 9.07 5.85
N ASP A 73 10.31 8.19 5.64
CA ASP A 73 9.17 8.03 6.54
C ASP A 73 8.56 6.63 6.37
N PRO A 74 8.59 5.78 7.42
CA PRO A 74 8.12 4.41 7.32
C PRO A 74 6.60 4.29 7.21
N LEU A 75 5.83 5.33 7.52
CA LEU A 75 4.36 5.29 7.51
C LEU A 75 3.75 6.13 6.39
N VAL A 76 4.46 7.14 5.89
CA VAL A 76 4.04 8.02 4.79
C VAL A 76 5.11 8.02 3.69
N PRO A 77 5.20 6.94 2.88
CA PRO A 77 6.24 6.82 1.87
C PRO A 77 6.05 7.83 0.74
N LYS A 78 7.15 8.20 0.07
CA LYS A 78 7.05 8.82 -1.24
C LYS A 78 6.42 7.80 -2.20
N THR A 79 5.22 8.11 -2.69
CA THR A 79 4.44 7.19 -3.52
C THR A 79 4.24 7.78 -4.91
N VAL A 80 4.43 6.97 -5.94
CA VAL A 80 4.03 7.25 -7.31
C VAL A 80 3.08 6.14 -7.74
N PHE A 81 1.86 6.50 -8.11
CA PHE A 81 0.83 5.59 -8.62
C PHE A 81 0.45 6.02 -10.03
N GLU A 82 0.44 5.09 -10.98
CA GLU A 82 0.09 5.34 -12.38
C GLU A 82 -0.99 4.36 -12.82
N ASP A 83 -2.06 4.88 -13.46
CA ASP A 83 -3.16 4.09 -14.00
C ASP A 83 -3.37 4.43 -15.49
N THR A 84 -3.04 3.48 -16.37
CA THR A 84 -3.06 3.66 -17.82
C THR A 84 -4.48 3.67 -18.39
N ARG A 85 -5.48 3.16 -17.64
CA ARG A 85 -6.89 3.19 -18.08
C ARG A 85 -7.42 4.61 -18.15
N PHE A 86 -6.93 5.48 -17.26
CA PHE A 86 -7.36 6.87 -17.13
C PHE A 86 -6.28 7.88 -17.57
N ASN A 87 -5.08 7.40 -17.89
CA ASN A 87 -3.88 8.21 -18.12
C ASN A 87 -3.60 9.16 -16.95
N THR A 88 -3.76 8.64 -15.73
CA THR A 88 -3.61 9.40 -14.49
C THR A 88 -2.37 8.96 -13.73
N LYS A 89 -1.67 9.92 -13.15
CA LYS A 89 -0.56 9.70 -12.22
C LYS A 89 -0.80 10.48 -10.94
N ILE A 90 -0.66 9.83 -9.80
CA ILE A 90 -0.77 10.44 -8.48
C ILE A 90 0.58 10.31 -7.79
N VAL A 91 1.13 11.43 -7.34
CA VAL A 91 2.36 11.49 -6.54
C VAL A 91 2.00 11.95 -5.14
N LEU A 92 2.50 11.23 -4.13
CA LEU A 92 2.48 11.65 -2.73
C LEU A 92 3.92 11.79 -2.25
N GLU A 93 4.26 12.92 -1.66
CA GLU A 93 5.60 13.16 -1.12
C GLU A 93 5.53 13.87 0.23
N ASN A 94 6.42 13.48 1.14
CA ASN A 94 6.67 14.20 2.38
C ASN A 94 7.82 15.20 2.16
N SER A 95 7.51 16.49 2.17
CA SER A 95 8.45 17.60 2.02
C SER A 95 8.25 18.59 3.16
N ASP A 96 9.30 18.79 3.97
CA ASP A 96 9.37 19.86 4.98
C ASP A 96 8.17 19.92 5.95
N GLY A 97 7.77 18.76 6.47
CA GLY A 97 6.63 18.65 7.40
C GLY A 97 5.26 18.80 6.74
N LYS A 98 5.20 18.80 5.40
CA LYS A 98 3.97 18.77 4.62
C LYS A 98 3.90 17.50 3.78
N ILE A 99 2.71 16.97 3.65
CA ILE A 99 2.38 15.89 2.72
C ILE A 99 1.76 16.54 1.50
N VAL A 100 2.41 16.38 0.35
CA VAL A 100 2.00 16.97 -0.92
C VAL A 100 1.47 15.87 -1.82
N PHE A 101 0.24 16.02 -2.26
CA PHE A 101 -0.36 15.23 -3.32
C PHE A 101 -0.31 16.03 -4.62
N GLU A 102 0.01 15.35 -5.71
CA GLU A 102 -0.03 15.89 -7.06
C GLU A 102 -0.73 14.89 -7.97
N GLU A 103 -1.72 15.34 -8.74
CA GLU A 103 -2.40 14.54 -9.75
C GLU A 103 -2.09 15.10 -11.13
N LEU A 104 -1.63 14.22 -12.01
CA LEU A 104 -1.37 14.50 -13.40
C LEU A 104 -2.31 13.68 -14.27
N LYS A 105 -2.78 14.27 -15.36
CA LYS A 105 -3.53 13.59 -16.41
C LYS A 105 -2.91 13.89 -17.76
N ASN A 106 -2.59 12.85 -18.53
CA ASN A 106 -1.80 12.98 -19.76
C ASN A 106 -0.51 13.81 -19.52
N ASP A 107 0.21 13.48 -18.44
CA ASP A 107 1.44 14.14 -17.98
C ASP A 107 1.34 15.66 -17.69
N LYS A 108 0.11 16.19 -17.59
CA LYS A 108 -0.13 17.57 -17.16
C LYS A 108 -0.68 17.58 -15.74
N GLN A 109 -0.08 18.37 -14.86
CA GLN A 109 -0.59 18.57 -13.51
C GLN A 109 -1.99 19.19 -13.58
N ILE A 110 -2.99 18.48 -13.05
CA ILE A 110 -4.38 18.93 -12.99
C ILE A 110 -4.82 19.28 -11.57
N ALA A 111 -4.16 18.74 -10.55
CA ALA A 111 -4.41 19.09 -9.16
C ALA A 111 -3.14 18.99 -8.31
N LYS A 112 -3.08 19.82 -7.27
CA LYS A 112 -2.03 19.78 -6.25
C LYS A 112 -2.62 20.20 -4.91
N LYS A 113 -2.36 19.42 -3.86
CA LYS A 113 -2.85 19.70 -2.51
C LYS A 113 -1.75 19.41 -1.50
N SER A 114 -1.59 20.33 -0.54
CA SER A 114 -0.61 20.18 0.53
C SER A 114 -1.34 20.19 1.87
N ILE A 115 -0.99 19.23 2.72
CA ILE A 115 -1.59 19.04 4.05
C ILE A 115 -0.45 18.98 5.06
N SER A 116 -0.56 19.76 6.14
CA SER A 116 0.44 19.74 7.21
C SER A 116 0.47 18.38 7.89
N LYS A 117 1.67 17.81 8.02
CA LYS A 117 1.86 16.57 8.76
C LYS A 117 1.53 16.82 10.24
N SER A 118 0.64 16.00 10.81
CA SER A 118 0.19 16.16 12.20
C SER A 118 -0.25 14.84 12.81
N GLY A 119 0.22 14.57 14.02
CA GLY A 119 -0.08 13.32 14.74
C GLY A 119 0.40 12.08 13.99
N LEU A 120 -0.29 10.96 14.23
CA LEU A 120 -0.04 9.70 13.54
C LEU A 120 -0.74 9.72 12.17
N MET A 121 0.06 9.74 11.11
CA MET A 121 -0.38 9.68 9.72
C MET A 121 0.19 8.44 9.05
N VAL A 122 -0.64 7.81 8.23
CA VAL A 122 -0.32 6.60 7.45
C VAL A 122 -0.84 6.83 6.04
N ALA A 123 -0.09 6.46 5.01
CA ALA A 123 -0.55 6.58 3.63
C ALA A 123 -0.14 5.37 2.80
N SER A 124 -0.92 5.08 1.76
CA SER A 124 -0.63 4.05 0.76
C SER A 124 -0.20 2.73 1.40
N GLN A 125 0.98 2.21 1.03
CA GLN A 125 1.51 0.94 1.51
C GLN A 125 2.18 1.03 2.90
N GLY A 126 2.25 2.23 3.49
CA GLY A 126 2.68 2.43 4.88
C GLY A 126 1.74 1.80 5.91
N PHE A 127 0.56 1.37 5.49
CA PHE A 127 -0.36 0.61 6.33
C PHE A 127 0.23 -0.73 6.83
N ASP A 128 0.99 -1.46 6.00
CA ASP A 128 1.63 -2.71 6.43
C ASP A 128 2.72 -2.43 7.49
N ASN A 129 3.53 -1.40 7.28
CA ASN A 129 4.50 -0.93 8.29
C ASN A 129 3.81 -0.46 9.58
N PHE A 130 2.66 0.22 9.49
CA PHE A 130 1.86 0.64 10.65
C PHE A 130 1.42 -0.57 11.47
N ILE A 131 0.80 -1.58 10.84
CA ILE A 131 0.34 -2.78 11.56
C ILE A 131 1.51 -3.48 12.24
N ARG A 132 2.65 -3.68 11.55
CA ARG A 132 3.83 -4.33 12.12
C ARG A 132 4.39 -3.58 13.32
N SER A 133 4.57 -2.27 13.19
CA SER A 133 5.17 -1.43 14.24
C SER A 133 4.24 -1.18 15.43
N HIS A 134 2.92 -1.30 15.26
CA HIS A 134 1.92 -1.03 16.30
C HIS A 134 1.17 -2.29 16.76
N ALA A 135 1.62 -3.50 16.37
CA ALA A 135 0.92 -4.75 16.67
C ALA A 135 0.64 -4.92 18.18
N ASP A 136 1.61 -4.65 19.04
CA ASP A 136 1.48 -4.73 20.51
C ASP A 136 0.50 -3.69 21.08
N GLN A 137 0.45 -2.48 20.50
CA GLN A 137 -0.51 -1.47 20.92
C GLN A 137 -1.92 -1.83 20.48
N LEU A 138 -2.07 -2.27 19.23
CA LEU A 138 -3.34 -2.69 18.62
C LEU A 138 -3.97 -3.89 19.33
N SER A 139 -3.15 -4.77 19.95
CA SER A 139 -3.64 -5.91 20.73
C SER A 139 -4.19 -5.51 22.10
N ARG A 140 -3.90 -4.29 22.57
CA ARG A 140 -4.29 -3.80 23.90
C ARG A 140 -5.41 -2.78 23.82
N LYS A 141 -5.39 -1.92 22.79
CA LYS A 141 -6.36 -0.85 22.61
C LYS A 141 -6.47 -0.40 21.15
N PRO A 142 -7.61 0.19 20.77
CA PRO A 142 -7.72 0.90 19.50
C PRO A 142 -6.69 2.02 19.37
N VAL A 143 -6.23 2.26 18.14
CA VAL A 143 -5.25 3.28 17.79
C VAL A 143 -5.84 4.18 16.72
N ASP A 144 -5.94 5.47 17.02
CA ASP A 144 -6.39 6.49 16.08
C ASP A 144 -5.24 6.99 15.21
N PHE A 145 -5.48 7.09 13.91
CA PHE A 145 -4.53 7.60 12.94
C PHE A 145 -5.26 8.26 11.78
N LYS A 146 -4.54 9.07 11.00
CA LYS A 146 -5.04 9.65 9.75
C LYS A 146 -4.54 8.82 8.58
N PHE A 147 -5.44 8.32 7.74
CA PHE A 147 -5.09 7.54 6.56
C PHE A 147 -5.20 8.36 5.28
N GLY A 148 -4.13 8.40 4.49
CA GLY A 148 -4.04 9.11 3.22
C GLY A 148 -4.63 8.30 2.07
N VAL A 149 -5.69 8.80 1.45
CA VAL A 149 -6.34 8.19 0.28
C VAL A 149 -5.90 8.93 -0.97
N LEU A 150 -5.06 8.27 -1.79
CA LEU A 150 -4.42 8.88 -2.96
C LEU A 150 -5.43 9.52 -3.93
N SER A 151 -6.48 8.80 -4.31
CA SER A 151 -7.51 9.26 -5.25
C SER A 151 -8.37 10.42 -4.75
N LYS A 152 -8.32 10.72 -3.45
CA LYS A 152 -9.01 11.87 -2.83
C LYS A 152 -8.07 13.00 -2.46
N MET A 153 -6.75 12.76 -2.54
CA MET A 153 -5.72 13.70 -2.11
C MET A 153 -5.99 14.24 -0.70
N ASP A 154 -6.41 13.36 0.20
CA ASP A 154 -6.83 13.75 1.55
C ASP A 154 -6.53 12.69 2.60
N PHE A 155 -6.62 13.11 3.86
CA PHE A 155 -6.46 12.28 5.03
C PHE A 155 -7.78 12.15 5.79
N TYR A 156 -8.12 10.93 6.16
CA TYR A 156 -9.33 10.61 6.93
C TYR A 156 -8.94 10.03 8.28
N SER A 157 -9.61 10.47 9.36
CA SER A 157 -9.40 9.91 10.69
C SER A 157 -10.02 8.52 10.78
N LEU A 158 -9.16 7.52 10.98
CA LEU A 158 -9.50 6.12 11.15
C LEU A 158 -9.01 5.60 12.51
N THR A 159 -9.63 4.52 12.95
CA THR A 159 -9.26 3.78 14.15
C THR A 159 -8.96 2.34 13.76
N GLY A 160 -7.77 1.87 14.11
CA GLY A 160 -7.34 0.48 13.94
C GLY A 160 -7.38 -0.27 15.26
N TYR A 161 -7.74 -1.55 15.24
CA TYR A 161 -7.75 -2.41 16.43
C TYR A 161 -7.58 -3.87 16.04
N GLN A 162 -7.07 -4.69 16.95
CA GLN A 162 -7.11 -6.14 16.79
C GLN A 162 -8.53 -6.64 17.11
N LYS A 163 -9.06 -7.55 16.29
CA LYS A 163 -10.36 -8.19 16.51
C LYS A 163 -10.23 -9.33 17.52
N ASP A 164 -11.28 -9.50 18.32
CA ASP A 164 -11.35 -10.53 19.37
C ASP A 164 -11.32 -11.97 18.82
N ASP A 165 -11.72 -12.16 17.56
CA ASP A 165 -11.72 -13.45 16.87
C ASP A 165 -10.36 -13.80 16.21
N SER A 166 -9.29 -13.13 16.63
CA SER A 166 -7.91 -13.51 16.31
C SER A 166 -7.56 -14.85 16.97
N THR A 167 -6.73 -15.66 16.32
CA THR A 167 -6.37 -17.01 16.78
C THR A 167 -4.87 -17.13 17.04
N ASP A 168 -4.42 -18.31 17.47
CA ASP A 168 -2.99 -18.62 17.63
C ASP A 168 -2.23 -18.66 16.30
N SER A 169 -2.94 -18.76 15.17
CA SER A 169 -2.35 -18.77 13.83
C SER A 169 -2.55 -17.46 13.08
N GLU A 170 -3.57 -16.67 13.43
CA GLU A 170 -3.97 -15.49 12.68
C GLU A 170 -4.21 -14.28 13.57
N LEU A 171 -3.66 -13.14 13.16
CA LEU A 171 -4.00 -11.82 13.71
C LEU A 171 -4.95 -11.12 12.76
N LYS A 172 -6.13 -10.76 13.27
CA LYS A 172 -7.16 -10.04 12.49
C LYS A 172 -7.23 -8.61 12.98
N TYR A 173 -7.16 -7.65 12.07
CA TYR A 173 -7.30 -6.23 12.39
C TYR A 173 -8.49 -5.63 11.67
N GLY A 174 -9.24 -4.81 12.40
CA GLY A 174 -10.33 -3.98 11.91
C GLY A 174 -9.90 -2.53 11.79
N ILE A 175 -10.34 -1.87 10.72
CA ILE A 175 -10.05 -0.47 10.42
C ILE A 175 -11.35 0.20 10.01
N GLN A 176 -11.70 1.25 10.73
CA GLN A 176 -12.98 1.94 10.56
C GLN A 176 -12.82 3.45 10.75
N PRO A 177 -13.77 4.27 10.28
CA PRO A 177 -13.79 5.69 10.63
C PRO A 177 -13.77 5.94 12.14
N SER A 178 -12.98 6.92 12.59
CA SER A 178 -12.93 7.30 14.01
C SER A 178 -14.25 7.92 14.49
N SER A 179 -14.97 8.60 13.59
CA SER A 179 -16.30 9.13 13.89
C SER A 179 -17.36 8.04 13.81
N TRP A 180 -18.06 7.83 14.94
CA TRP A 180 -19.12 6.82 15.06
C TRP A 180 -20.26 7.00 14.06
N PHE A 181 -20.60 8.25 13.71
CA PHE A 181 -21.62 8.54 12.71
C PHE A 181 -21.16 8.13 11.30
N ILE A 182 -19.87 8.31 10.98
CA ILE A 182 -19.30 7.91 9.68
C ILE A 182 -19.18 6.39 9.58
N ARG A 183 -18.91 5.69 10.71
CA ARG A 183 -18.86 4.21 10.75
C ARG A 183 -20.12 3.54 10.23
N LEU A 184 -21.29 4.13 10.49
CA LEU A 184 -22.57 3.54 10.11
C LEU A 184 -22.74 3.41 8.58
N PHE A 185 -21.96 4.16 7.79
CA PHE A 185 -22.12 4.25 6.33
C PHE A 185 -20.86 3.87 5.52
N ALA A 186 -19.66 3.94 6.09
CA ALA A 186 -18.41 3.82 5.32
C ALA A 186 -17.80 2.41 5.26
N GLY A 187 -18.36 1.43 5.98
CA GLY A 187 -17.84 0.06 6.03
C GLY A 187 -16.53 -0.09 6.81
N GLU A 188 -16.29 -1.29 7.36
CA GLU A 188 -15.03 -1.66 8.02
C GLU A 188 -14.11 -2.38 7.02
N LEU A 189 -12.84 -1.97 7.01
CA LEU A 189 -11.77 -2.68 6.32
C LEU A 189 -11.17 -3.72 7.28
N ASN A 190 -10.95 -4.93 6.77
CA ASN A 190 -10.44 -6.04 7.54
C ASN A 190 -9.17 -6.58 6.90
N VAL A 191 -8.14 -6.84 7.72
CA VAL A 191 -6.90 -7.48 7.27
C VAL A 191 -6.55 -8.65 8.18
N VAL A 192 -5.97 -9.68 7.59
CA VAL A 192 -5.55 -10.90 8.29
C VAL A 192 -4.07 -11.13 8.04
N TYR A 193 -3.31 -11.33 9.10
CA TYR A 193 -1.89 -11.65 9.09
C TYR A 193 -1.65 -13.04 9.67
N ASP A 194 -0.64 -13.74 9.14
CA ASP A 194 -0.04 -14.87 9.85
C ASP A 194 0.60 -14.38 11.14
N ARG A 195 0.24 -14.96 12.28
CA ARG A 195 0.70 -14.47 13.60
C ARG A 195 2.21 -14.59 13.78
N LYS A 196 2.83 -15.65 13.25
CA LYS A 196 4.26 -15.93 13.50
C LYS A 196 5.17 -15.06 12.65
N THR A 197 4.81 -14.91 11.38
CA THR A 197 5.65 -14.24 10.37
C THR A 197 5.23 -12.79 10.12
N MET A 198 4.06 -12.38 10.64
CA MET A 198 3.42 -11.12 10.29
C MET A 198 3.27 -10.95 8.77
N ARG A 199 3.11 -12.03 8.01
CA ARG A 199 2.87 -11.98 6.56
C ARG A 199 1.38 -11.74 6.30
N LEU A 200 1.04 -10.75 5.47
CA LEU A 200 -0.34 -10.44 5.10
C LEU A 200 -0.95 -11.61 4.33
N LYS A 201 -2.14 -12.06 4.73
CA LYS A 201 -2.89 -13.19 4.14
C LYS A 201 -4.15 -12.73 3.40
N THR A 202 -4.88 -11.76 3.96
CA THR A 202 -6.14 -11.32 3.37
C THR A 202 -6.38 -9.84 3.63
N PHE A 203 -6.98 -9.17 2.65
CA PHE A 203 -7.59 -7.86 2.77
C PHE A 203 -9.06 -7.95 2.36
N LYS A 204 -9.95 -7.27 3.07
CA LYS A 204 -11.36 -7.13 2.70
C LYS A 204 -11.84 -5.72 2.99
N GLY A 205 -12.35 -5.03 1.97
CA GLY A 205 -12.88 -3.69 2.11
C GLY A 205 -12.89 -2.93 0.79
N ARG A 206 -13.08 -1.61 0.88
CA ARG A 206 -13.01 -0.68 -0.26
C ARG A 206 -11.61 -0.69 -0.85
N SER A 207 -11.49 -1.02 -2.14
CA SER A 207 -10.21 -0.98 -2.85
C SER A 207 -9.73 0.46 -3.03
N ASN A 208 -8.41 0.64 -3.03
CA ASN A 208 -7.78 1.89 -3.45
C ASN A 208 -7.81 2.08 -4.97
N LEU A 209 -8.08 1.02 -5.74
CA LEU A 209 -8.22 1.08 -7.20
C LEU A 209 -9.67 1.29 -7.61
N LEU A 210 -9.87 2.14 -8.62
CA LEU A 210 -11.17 2.28 -9.27
C LEU A 210 -11.45 1.11 -10.23
N ASP A 211 -12.73 0.80 -10.44
CA ASP A 211 -13.15 -0.13 -11.49
C ASP A 211 -12.89 0.49 -12.87
N ASP A 212 -13.07 -0.27 -13.96
CA ASP A 212 -12.81 0.21 -15.33
C ASP A 212 -13.72 1.37 -15.77
N ARG A 213 -14.76 1.69 -15.00
CA ARG A 213 -15.67 2.83 -15.23
C ARG A 213 -15.33 4.02 -14.33
N GLY A 214 -14.25 3.95 -13.55
CA GLY A 214 -13.86 4.98 -12.59
C GLY A 214 -14.67 4.96 -11.28
N GLY A 215 -15.46 3.91 -11.06
CA GLY A 215 -16.26 3.70 -9.86
C GLY A 215 -15.44 3.12 -8.72
N SER A 216 -15.90 3.36 -7.48
CA SER A 216 -15.36 2.65 -6.33
C SER A 216 -15.80 1.18 -6.32
N GLN A 217 -14.94 0.29 -5.82
CA GLN A 217 -15.22 -1.15 -5.74
C GLN A 217 -14.78 -1.74 -4.40
N ASP A 218 -15.57 -2.67 -3.87
CA ASP A 218 -15.22 -3.46 -2.69
C ASP A 218 -14.62 -4.79 -3.13
N VAL A 219 -13.55 -5.20 -2.46
CA VAL A 219 -12.76 -6.38 -2.82
C VAL A 219 -12.46 -7.26 -1.62
N THR A 220 -12.30 -8.54 -1.89
CA THR A 220 -11.55 -9.47 -1.03
C THR A 220 -10.29 -9.88 -1.77
N ILE A 221 -9.13 -9.61 -1.19
CA ILE A 221 -7.83 -9.94 -1.77
C ILE A 221 -7.20 -11.04 -0.93
N THR A 222 -6.87 -12.17 -1.56
CA THR A 222 -6.08 -13.24 -0.92
C THR A 222 -4.64 -13.15 -1.36
N TYR A 223 -3.73 -13.32 -0.41
CA TYR A 223 -2.31 -13.11 -0.62
C TYR A 223 -1.50 -14.39 -0.49
N LYS A 224 -0.49 -14.54 -1.35
CA LYS A 224 0.49 -15.62 -1.32
C LYS A 224 1.90 -15.06 -1.44
N TRP A 225 2.75 -15.39 -0.47
CA TRP A 225 4.16 -15.04 -0.47
C TRP A 225 4.94 -16.08 -1.29
N LYS A 226 5.90 -15.61 -2.09
CA LYS A 226 6.91 -16.43 -2.76
C LYS A 226 8.25 -16.14 -2.10
N ASP A 227 8.85 -17.21 -1.58
CA ASP A 227 10.22 -17.22 -1.06
C ASP A 227 11.22 -17.43 -2.21
#